data_AF-A0A4Y7L2P2-F1
#
_entry.id   AF-A0A4Y7L2P2-F1
#
_cell.length_a   1.000
_cell.length_b   1.000
_cell.length_c   1.000
_cell.angle_alpha   90.00
_cell.angle_beta   90.00
_cell.angle_gamma   90.00
#
_symmetry.space_group_name_H-M   'P 1'
#
loop_
_entity.id
_entity.type
_entity.pdbx_description
1 polymer ?
#
loop_
_entity_poly.entity_id
_entity_poly.type
_entity_poly.pdbx_seq_one_letter_code
_entity_poly.pdbx_strand_id
1 'polypeptide(L)' 'MPPMLSSELYLARMLIYIPISTLVHGAFAGYSGITVGICNSHYVYLPIPEVISSTRRVDPDSRMWHRCLTSTGQPDFL' A
#
# COMPACT_ATOMS: atom_id res chain seq x y z
N MET A 1 9.67 -11.47 17.72
CA MET A 1 9.37 -10.74 16.47
C MET A 1 8.47 -9.56 16.82
N PRO A 2 8.81 -8.32 16.46
CA PRO A 2 8.01 -7.16 16.86
C PRO A 2 6.71 -7.10 16.03
N PRO A 3 5.60 -6.61 16.61
CA PRO A 3 4.34 -6.45 15.89
C PRO A 3 4.41 -5.24 14.95
N MET A 4 4.29 -5.46 13.65
CA MET A 4 4.21 -4.38 12.64
C MET A 4 2.79 -3.79 12.61
N LEU A 5 2.68 -2.46 12.60
CA LEU A 5 1.41 -1.69 12.57
C LEU A 5 0.51 -2.09 11.39
N SER A 6 -0.81 -2.06 11.57
CA SER A 6 -1.79 -2.48 10.55
C SER A 6 -1.78 -1.65 9.25
N SER A 7 -1.28 -0.41 9.27
CA SER A 7 -1.11 0.42 8.07
C SER A 7 0.10 0.03 7.23
N GLU A 8 1.21 -0.33 7.88
CA GLU A 8 2.41 -0.89 7.25
C GLU A 8 2.08 -2.26 6.65
N LEU A 9 1.31 -3.09 7.36
CA LEU A 9 0.76 -4.34 6.84
C LEU A 9 -0.19 -4.12 5.65
N TYR A 10 -0.98 -3.04 5.60
CA TYR A 10 -1.89 -2.79 4.47
C TYR A 10 -1.15 -2.39 3.20
N LEU A 11 -0.15 -1.52 3.31
CA LEU A 11 0.72 -1.13 2.20
C LEU A 11 1.64 -2.28 1.77
N ALA A 12 2.24 -3.00 2.72
CA ALA A 12 3.03 -4.19 2.42
C ALA A 12 2.16 -5.31 1.82
N ARG A 13 0.94 -5.52 2.31
CA ARG A 13 -0.02 -6.48 1.75
C ARG A 13 -0.56 -6.04 0.39
N MET A 14 -0.65 -4.75 0.12
CA MET A 14 -1.05 -4.23 -1.20
C MET A 14 0.01 -4.54 -2.26
N LEU A 15 1.29 -4.53 -1.90
CA LEU A 15 2.37 -4.95 -2.80
C LEU A 15 2.52 -6.48 -2.87
N ILE A 16 2.24 -7.21 -1.78
CA ILE A 16 2.41 -8.68 -1.72
C ILE A 16 1.20 -9.44 -2.31
N TYR A 17 -0.01 -8.88 -2.29
CA TYR A 17 -1.24 -9.55 -2.74
C TYR A 17 -1.60 -9.29 -4.21
N ILE A 18 -0.80 -8.50 -4.92
CA ILE A 18 -0.98 -8.36 -6.36
C ILE A 18 -0.65 -9.71 -7.03
N PRO A 19 -1.57 -10.27 -7.82
CA PRO A 19 -1.30 -11.53 -8.51
C PRO A 19 -0.17 -11.31 -9.51
N ILE A 20 0.86 -12.15 -9.42
CA ILE A 20 2.03 -12.12 -10.31
C ILE A 20 1.61 -12.14 -11.79
N SER A 21 0.51 -12.82 -12.12
CA SER A 21 -0.03 -12.82 -13.48
C SER A 21 -0.28 -11.41 -14.03
N THR A 22 -0.74 -10.45 -13.24
CA THR A 22 -0.99 -9.07 -13.72
C THR A 22 0.30 -8.33 -14.06
N LEU A 23 1.38 -8.57 -13.29
CA LEU A 23 2.72 -8.07 -13.59
C LEU A 23 3.23 -8.69 -14.89
N VAL A 24 3.09 -10.02 -15.01
CA VAL A 24 3.53 -10.79 -16.17
C VAL A 24 2.79 -10.38 -17.44
N HIS A 25 1.47 -10.20 -17.40
CA HIS A 25 0.69 -9.68 -18.54
C HIS A 25 1.15 -8.28 -18.95
N GLY A 26 1.43 -7.40 -17.98
CA GLY A 26 1.92 -6.05 -18.25
C GLY A 26 3.30 -6.06 -18.94
N ALA A 27 4.21 -6.91 -18.45
CA ALA A 27 5.53 -7.10 -19.06
C ALA A 27 5.43 -7.67 -20.48
N PHE A 28 4.59 -8.69 -20.72
CA PHE A 28 4.37 -9.26 -22.06
C PHE A 28 3.66 -8.30 -23.02
N ALA A 29 2.85 -7.37 -22.52
CA ALA A 29 2.24 -6.31 -23.31
C ALA A 29 3.24 -5.18 -23.67
N GLY A 30 4.51 -5.28 -23.22
CA GLY A 30 5.56 -4.31 -23.54
C GLY A 30 5.62 -3.10 -22.60
N TYR A 31 4.88 -3.11 -21.49
CA TYR A 31 4.96 -2.03 -20.51
C TYR A 31 6.23 -2.16 -19.65
N SER A 32 6.93 -1.04 -19.46
CA SER A 32 8.15 -0.93 -18.65
C SER A 32 8.08 0.33 -17.78
N GLY A 33 8.85 0.37 -16.68
CA GLY A 33 8.83 1.49 -15.74
C GLY A 33 7.49 1.67 -15.02
N ILE A 34 6.69 0.61 -14.95
CA ILE A 34 5.37 0.58 -14.30
C ILE A 34 5.41 -0.31 -13.05
N THR A 35 4.54 0.00 -12.09
CA THR A 35 4.18 -0.88 -10.98
C THR A 35 2.69 -1.23 -11.09
N VAL A 36 2.28 -2.32 -10.45
CA VAL A 36 0.85 -2.67 -10.34
C VAL A 36 0.37 -2.29 -8.95
N GLY A 37 -0.88 -1.87 -8.85
CA GLY A 37 -1.53 -1.54 -7.59
C GLY A 37 -3.04 -1.77 -7.67
N ILE A 38 -3.70 -1.58 -6.53
CA ILE A 38 -5.17 -1.57 -6.45
C ILE A 38 -5.64 -0.12 -6.26
N CYS A 39 -6.41 0.42 -7.20
CA CYS A 39 -7.08 1.71 -7.05
C CYS A 39 -8.59 1.47 -7.04
N ASN A 40 -9.28 1.91 -5.99
CA ASN A 40 -10.73 1.72 -5.82
C ASN A 40 -11.20 0.27 -6.06
N SER A 41 -10.44 -0.71 -5.55
CA SER A 41 -10.71 -2.16 -5.73
C SER A 41 -10.46 -2.72 -7.14
N HIS A 42 -9.83 -1.95 -8.04
CA HIS A 42 -9.44 -2.40 -9.37
C HIS A 42 -7.93 -2.47 -9.53
N TYR A 43 -7.43 -3.48 -10.25
CA TYR A 43 -6.02 -3.57 -10.62
C TYR A 43 -5.67 -2.54 -11.69
N VAL A 44 -4.63 -1.75 -11.44
CA VAL A 44 -4.17 -0.69 -12.33
C VAL A 44 -2.66 -0.72 -12.50
N TYR A 45 -2.19 -0.34 -13.69
CA TYR A 45 -0.79 -0.06 -13.97
C TYR A 45 -0.49 1.41 -13.65
N LEU A 46 0.56 1.66 -12.87
CA LEU A 46 0.94 2.98 -12.39
C LEU A 46 2.38 3.29 -12.82
N PRO A 47 2.66 4.43 -13.45
CA PRO A 47 4.03 4.83 -13.76
C PRO A 47 4.84 5.05 -12.48
N ILE A 48 6.02 4.44 -12.37
CA ILE A 48 6.89 4.57 -11.19
C ILE A 48 7.23 6.03 -10.87
N PRO A 49 7.55 6.92 -11.84
CA PRO A 49 7.85 8.33 -11.54
C PRO A 49 6.71 9.06 -10.83
N GLU A 50 5.47 8.77 -11.23
CA GLU A 50 4.27 9.37 -10.62
C GLU A 50 4.01 8.82 -9.22
N VAL A 51 4.25 7.52 -9.01
CA VAL A 51 4.05 6.87 -7.70
C VAL A 51 5.03 7.40 -6.65
N ILE A 52 6.28 7.69 -7.03
CA ILE A 52 7.30 8.21 -6.11
C ILE A 52 7.29 9.74 -6.00
N SER A 53 6.51 10.44 -6.84
CA SER A 53 6.43 11.91 -6.86
C SER A 53 5.94 12.49 -5.52
N SER A 54 5.07 11.75 -4.82
CA SER A 54 4.49 12.18 -3.56
C SER A 54 4.37 11.01 -2.60
N THR A 55 4.88 11.21 -1.39
CA THR A 55 4.69 10.23 -0.31
C THR A 55 3.32 10.42 0.31
N ARG A 56 2.58 9.32 0.44
CA ARG A 56 1.34 9.31 1.23
C ARG A 56 1.71 9.33 2.71
N ARG A 57 1.47 10.47 3.37
CA ARG A 57 1.56 10.55 4.84
C ARG A 57 0.32 9.95 5.47
N VAL A 58 0.52 9.23 6.57
CA VAL A 58 -0.58 8.75 7.40
C VAL A 58 -1.12 9.95 8.18
N ASP A 59 -2.43 10.16 8.08
CA ASP A 59 -3.13 11.19 8.83
C ASP A 59 -3.45 10.67 10.25
N PRO A 60 -2.87 11.27 11.32
CA PRO A 60 -3.10 10.85 12.70
C PRO A 60 -4.54 11.02 13.17
N ASP A 61 -5.32 11.94 12.59
CA ASP A 61 -6.72 12.16 12.99
C ASP A 61 -7.68 11.25 12.20
N SER A 62 -7.14 10.39 11.33
CA SER A 62 -7.94 9.52 10.50
C SER A 62 -8.47 8.30 11.27
N ARG A 63 -9.68 7.86 10.89
CA ARG A 63 -10.28 6.62 11.41
C ARG A 63 -9.38 5.39 11.18
N MET A 64 -8.57 5.40 10.12
CA MET A 64 -7.62 4.33 9.83
C MET A 64 -6.49 4.29 10.86
N TRP A 65 -5.96 5.46 11.24
CA TRP A 65 -4.94 5.57 12.28
C TRP A 65 -5.48 5.16 13.66
N HIS A 66 -6.68 5.61 14.03
CA HIS A 66 -7.30 5.17 15.29
C HIS A 66 -7.50 3.64 15.35
N ARG A 67 -7.92 3.01 14.25
CA ARG A 67 -7.99 1.54 14.16
C ARG A 67 -6.62 0.89 14.33
N CYS A 68 -5.57 1.54 13.83
CA CYS A 68 -4.20 1.10 14.00
C CYS A 68 -3.79 1.13 15.48
N LEU A 69 -4.00 2.27 16.16
CA LEU A 69 -3.74 2.45 17.59
C LEU A 69 -4.49 1.43 18.45
N THR A 70 -5.79 1.24 18.20
CA THR A 70 -6.59 0.23 18.94
C THR A 70 -6.08 -1.20 18.69
N SER A 71 -5.63 -1.50 17.47
CA SER A 71 -5.11 -2.83 17.12
C SER A 71 -3.73 -3.11 17.70
N THR A 72 -2.88 -2.10 17.87
CA THR A 72 -1.54 -2.26 18.44
C THR A 72 -1.52 -2.13 19.96
N GLY A 73 -2.62 -1.65 20.56
CA GLY A 73 -2.70 -1.41 22.00
C GLY A 73 -1.71 -0.35 22.48
N GLN A 74 -1.25 0.53 21.58
CA GLN A 74 -0.30 1.58 21.94
C GLN A 74 -1.00 2.63 22.81
N PRO A 75 -0.43 3.00 23.97
CA PRO A 75 -1.01 4.03 24.82
C PRO A 75 -0.94 5.38 24.11
N ASP A 76 -2.03 6.16 24.16
CA ASP A 76 -2.02 7.55 23.74
C ASP A 76 -1.24 8.36 24.78
N PHE A 77 -0.10 8.92 24.37
CA PHE A 77 0.67 9.86 25.19
C PHE A 77 0.10 11.27 24.96
N LEU A 78 -1.12 11.50 25.44
CA LEU A 78 -1.68 12.84 25.66
C LEU A 78 -1.54 13.21 27.14
#